data_AF-A0A3M1J6I7-F1
#
_entry.id   AF-A0A3M1J6I7-F1
#
_cell.length_a   1.000
_cell.length_b   1.000
_cell.length_c   1.000
_cell.angle_alpha   90.00
_cell.angle_beta   90.00
_cell.angle_gamma   90.00
#
_symmetry.space_group_name_H-M   'P 1'
#
loop_
_entity.id
_entity.type
_entity.pdbx_description
1 polymer ?
#
loop_
_entity_poly.entity_id
_entity_poly.type
_entity_poly.pdbx_seq_one_letter_code
_entity_poly.pdbx_strand_id
1 'polypeptide(L)'
;MQIWSNLYLRDRLFVLMGILIVLFTAGFWWAPLYAVAQLAFVVVISLCIVDGLLLFGRQLRWRIRRRLPKVLSLGDETEVKLEVHNR
;
A
#
# COMPACT_ATOMS: atom_id res chain seq x y z
N MET A 1 -10.18 13.01 -4.79
CA MET A 1 -9.49 11.92 -4.06
C MET A 1 -8.00 12.13 -4.23
N GLN A 2 -7.23 12.26 -3.15
CA GLN A 2 -5.76 12.42 -3.27
C GLN A 2 -5.13 11.03 -3.31
N ILE A 3 -5.09 10.43 -4.51
CA ILE A 3 -4.64 9.05 -4.74
C ILE A 3 -3.17 8.89 -4.33
N TRP A 4 -2.33 9.87 -4.67
CA TRP A 4 -0.89 9.87 -4.40
C TRP A 4 -0.54 10.02 -2.91
N SER A 5 -1.37 10.71 -2.12
CA SER A 5 -1.09 10.95 -0.69
C SER A 5 -1.40 9.73 0.19
N ASN A 6 -2.23 8.80 -0.29
CA ASN A 6 -2.66 7.62 0.48
C ASN A 6 -1.92 6.35 0.07
N LEU A 7 -1.10 6.43 -0.98
CA LEU A 7 -0.38 5.28 -1.49
C LEU A 7 0.90 5.07 -0.66
N TYR A 8 0.92 4.03 0.15
CA TYR A 8 2.06 3.69 1.00
C TYR A 8 2.66 2.34 0.59
N LEU A 9 3.68 2.38 -0.26
CA LEU A 9 4.42 1.19 -0.66
C LEU A 9 5.47 0.88 0.43
N ARG A 10 5.24 -0.18 1.20
CA ARG A 10 6.20 -0.66 2.20
C ARG A 10 7.35 -1.40 1.51
N ASP A 11 8.53 -1.41 2.14
CA ASP A 11 9.74 -2.12 1.70
C ASP A 11 9.51 -3.58 1.27
N ARG A 12 8.53 -4.25 1.90
CA ARG A 12 8.15 -5.63 1.58
C ARG A 12 7.80 -5.82 0.10
N LEU A 13 7.10 -4.87 -0.52
CA LEU A 13 6.74 -4.94 -1.94
C LEU A 13 8.01 -4.88 -2.82
N PHE A 14 8.96 -4.00 -2.48
CA PHE A 14 10.21 -3.85 -3.23
C PHE A 14 11.13 -5.07 -3.08
N VAL A 15 11.22 -5.65 -1.88
CA VAL A 15 11.96 -6.91 -1.66
C VAL A 15 11.35 -8.03 -2.50
N LEU A 16 10.03 -8.12 -2.55
CA LEU A 16 9.31 -9.16 -3.30
C LEU A 16 9.48 -8.99 -4.82
N MET A 17 9.49 -7.74 -5.32
CA MET A 17 9.89 -7.44 -6.70
C MET A 17 11.34 -7.85 -7.00
N GLY A 18 12.27 -7.60 -6.07
CA GLY A 18 13.67 -8.02 -6.19
C GLY A 18 13.81 -9.54 -6.29
N ILE A 19 13.09 -10.29 -5.45
CA ILE A 19 13.05 -11.76 -5.49
C ILE A 19 12.51 -12.24 -6.85
N LEU A 20 11.44 -11.61 -7.36
CA LEU A 20 10.89 -11.96 -8.67
C LEU A 20 11.89 -11.74 -9.80
N ILE A 21 12.65 -10.64 -9.79
CA ILE A 21 13.71 -10.38 -10.79
C ILE A 21 14.75 -11.50 -10.77
N VAL A 22 15.22 -11.90 -9.58
CA VAL A 22 16.18 -13.01 -9.44
C VAL A 22 15.57 -14.32 -9.93
N LEU A 23 14.31 -14.60 -9.59
CA LEU A 23 13.61 -15.82 -9.97
C LEU A 23 13.38 -15.91 -11.49
N PHE A 24 13.03 -14.80 -12.14
CA PHE A 24 12.93 -14.73 -13.61
C PHE A 24 14.29 -14.94 -14.28
N THR A 25 15.33 -14.28 -13.78
CA THR A 25 16.69 -14.43 -14.30
C THR A 25 17.17 -15.87 -14.20
N ALA A 26 16.96 -16.53 -13.05
CA ALA A 26 17.26 -17.93 -12.86
C ALA A 26 16.38 -18.86 -13.72
N GLY A 27 15.13 -18.46 -13.95
CA GLY A 27 14.18 -19.17 -14.81
C GLY A 27 14.61 -19.29 -16.27
N PHE A 28 15.44 -18.37 -16.79
CA PHE A 28 16.02 -18.51 -18.13
C PHE A 28 16.91 -19.75 -18.28
N TRP A 29 17.59 -20.16 -17.20
CA TRP A 29 18.37 -21.39 -17.19
C TRP A 29 17.47 -22.64 -17.05
N TRP A 30 16.38 -22.54 -16.28
CA TRP A 30 15.54 -23.68 -15.93
C TRP A 30 14.05 -23.41 -16.13
N ALA A 31 13.48 -24.01 -17.18
CA ALA A 31 12.11 -23.75 -17.64
C ALA A 31 10.99 -23.91 -16.57
N PRO A 32 10.99 -24.91 -15.66
CA PRO A 32 10.01 -25.00 -14.59
C PRO A 32 10.07 -23.80 -13.63
N LEU A 33 11.27 -23.28 -13.35
CA LEU A 33 11.46 -22.14 -12.47
C LEU A 33 10.88 -20.86 -13.11
N TYR A 34 10.96 -20.75 -14.43
CA TYR A 34 10.33 -19.67 -15.18
C TYR A 34 8.80 -19.69 -15.04
N ALA A 35 8.17 -20.87 -15.14
CA ALA A 35 6.73 -21.00 -14.93
C ALA A 35 6.32 -20.61 -13.49
N VAL A 36 7.11 -20.99 -12.49
CA VAL A 36 6.91 -20.57 -11.09
C VAL A 36 7.04 -19.05 -10.95
N ALA A 37 8.01 -18.43 -11.60
CA ALA A 37 8.20 -16.97 -11.60
C ALA A 37 6.99 -16.24 -12.18
N GLN A 38 6.45 -16.73 -13.31
CA GLN A 38 5.24 -16.18 -13.94
C GLN A 38 4.03 -16.28 -13.02
N LEU A 39 3.81 -17.44 -12.39
CA LEU A 39 2.71 -17.61 -11.44
C LEU A 39 2.84 -16.66 -10.25
N ALA A 40 4.03 -16.57 -9.65
CA ALA A 40 4.29 -15.68 -8.53
C ALA A 40 4.06 -14.20 -8.91
N PHE A 41 4.45 -13.79 -10.13
CA PHE A 41 4.21 -12.44 -10.63
C PHE A 41 2.72 -12.12 -10.74
N VAL A 42 1.92 -13.02 -11.30
CA VAL A 42 0.46 -12.86 -11.40
C VAL A 42 -0.18 -12.73 -10.02
N VAL A 43 0.24 -13.55 -9.05
CA VAL A 43 -0.24 -13.48 -7.66
C VAL A 43 0.05 -12.10 -7.06
N VAL A 44 1.25 -11.57 -7.25
CA VAL A 44 1.64 -10.28 -6.67
C VAL A 44 0.86 -9.12 -7.28
N ILE A 45 0.69 -9.11 -8.61
CA ILE A 45 -0.17 -8.13 -9.27
C ILE A 45 -1.60 -8.20 -8.73
N SER A 46 -2.15 -9.42 -8.61
CA SER A 46 -3.51 -9.62 -8.10
C SER A 46 -3.65 -9.08 -6.68
N LEU A 47 -2.67 -9.32 -5.81
CA LEU A 47 -2.64 -8.77 -4.45
C LEU A 47 -2.57 -7.23 -4.46
N CYS A 48 -1.75 -6.62 -5.31
CA CYS A 48 -1.69 -5.17 -5.44
C CYS A 48 -3.02 -4.56 -5.90
N ILE A 49 -3.73 -5.23 -6.81
CA ILE A 49 -5.06 -4.81 -7.27
C ILE A 49 -6.06 -4.91 -6.11
N VAL A 50 -6.11 -6.04 -5.41
CA VAL A 50 -7.01 -6.25 -4.26
C VAL A 50 -6.74 -5.21 -3.17
N ASP A 51 -5.48 -4.94 -2.86
CA ASP A 51 -5.09 -3.91 -1.88
C ASP A 51 -5.56 -2.52 -2.32
N GLY A 52 -5.35 -2.16 -3.59
CA GLY A 52 -5.85 -0.90 -4.15
C GLY A 52 -7.38 -0.78 -4.13
N LEU A 53 -8.10 -1.86 -4.47
CA LEU A 53 -9.56 -1.90 -4.40
C LEU A 53 -10.06 -1.76 -2.96
N LEU A 54 -9.40 -2.38 -2.00
CA LEU A 54 -9.77 -2.26 -0.58
C LEU A 54 -9.48 -0.85 -0.04
N LEU A 55 -8.35 -0.26 -0.44
CA LEU A 55 -7.90 1.06 -0.01
C LEU A 55 -8.79 2.18 -0.59
N PHE A 56 -9.15 2.10 -1.87
CA PHE A 56 -9.88 3.16 -2.58
C PHE A 56 -11.37 2.87 -2.79
N GLY A 57 -11.80 1.60 -2.71
CA GLY A 57 -13.19 1.21 -2.93
C GLY A 57 -14.12 1.47 -1.75
N ARG A 58 -13.56 1.73 -0.56
CA ARG A 58 -14.36 1.98 0.64
C ARG A 58 -14.89 3.42 0.63
N GLN A 59 -16.16 3.60 0.24
CA GLN A 59 -16.86 4.86 0.42
C GLN A 59 -17.17 5.06 1.91
N LEU A 60 -16.28 5.75 2.63
CA LEU A 60 -16.59 6.17 4.00
C LEU A 60 -17.79 7.13 3.97
N ARG A 61 -18.94 6.67 4.48
CA ARG A 61 -20.15 7.49 4.70
C ARG A 61 -19.88 8.70 5.61
N TRP A 62 -18.84 8.61 6.43
CA TRP A 62 -18.45 9.58 7.44
C TRP A 62 -17.18 10.30 6.98
N ARG A 63 -17.24 11.62 6.87
CA ARG A 63 -16.05 12.43 6.58
C ARG A 63 -15.43 12.85 7.89
N ILE A 64 -14.39 12.12 8.31
CA ILE A 64 -13.61 12.43 9.50
C ILE A 64 -12.40 13.26 9.07
N ARG A 65 -12.22 14.44 9.65
CA ARG A 65 -11.02 15.26 9.50
C ARG A 65 -10.40 15.50 10.87
N ARG A 66 -9.10 15.27 10.97
CA ARG A 66 -8.30 15.67 12.13
C ARG A 66 -7.72 17.06 11.88
N ARG A 67 -7.93 17.98 12.81
CA ARG A 67 -7.23 19.27 12.88
C ARG A 67 -6.06 19.09 13.81
N LEU A 68 -4.86 19.09 13.25
CA LEU A 68 -3.61 19.06 14.00
C LEU A 68 -2.92 20.43 13.88
N PRO A 69 -2.27 20.91 14.94
CA PRO A 69 -1.39 22.07 14.84
C PRO A 69 -0.18 21.74 13.95
N LYS A 70 0.47 22.78 13.43
CA LYS A 70 1.61 22.66 12.50
C LYS A 70 2.80 21.92 13.12
N VAL A 71 2.96 22.01 14.44
CA VAL A 71 3.97 21.32 15.24
C VAL A 71 3.26 20.77 16.48
N LEU A 72 3.52 19.51 16.81
CA LEU A 72 3.06 18.88 18.05
C LEU A 72 4.13 19.09 19.12
N SER A 73 3.74 19.48 20.34
CA SER A 73 4.68 19.55 21.46
C SER A 73 5.07 18.14 21.93
N LEU A 74 6.33 17.96 22.32
CA LEU A 74 6.84 16.69 22.87
C LEU A 74 6.69 16.61 24.39
N GLY A 75 6.49 17.75 25.06
CA GLY A 75 6.42 17.85 26.52
C GLY A 75 5.10 18.37 27.07
N ASP A 76 4.31 19.10 26.26
CA ASP A 76 3.04 19.69 26.68
C ASP A 76 1.84 19.00 26.01
N GLU A 77 0.70 19.04 26.70
CA GLU A 77 -0.57 18.60 26.12
C GLU A 77 -0.91 19.42 24.88
N THR A 78 -1.14 18.73 23.77
CA THR A 78 -1.51 19.37 22.51
C THR A 78 -2.91 18.93 22.09
N GLU A 79 -3.83 19.89 21.95
CA GLU A 79 -5.23 19.61 21.63
C GLU A 79 -5.38 19.13 20.17
N VAL A 80 -5.91 17.91 19.98
CA VAL A 80 -6.20 17.35 18.66
C VAL A 80 -7.72 17.30 18.47
N LYS A 81 -8.24 18.14 17.56
CA LYS A 81 -9.68 18.20 17.28
C LYS A 81 -10.06 17.25 16.15
N LEU A 82 -11.07 16.42 16.38
CA LEU A 82 -11.65 15.50 15.40
C LEU A 82 -13.00 16.07 14.93
N GLU A 83 -13.07 16.50 13.69
CA GLU A 83 -14.31 16.93 13.03
C GLU A 83 -14.93 15.73 12.31
N VAL A 84 -16.07 15.24 12.80
CA VAL A 84 -16.83 14.16 12.17
C VAL A 84 -18.07 14.75 11.51
N HIS A 85 -18.16 14.65 10.19
CA HIS A 85 -19.34 15.05 9.44
C HIS A 85 -20.03 13.81 8.88
N ASN A 86 -21.30 13.62 9.25
CA ASN A 86 -22.17 12.68 8.57
C ASN A 86 -22.66 13.34 7.27
N ARG A 87 -22.70 12.59 6.17
CA ARG A 87 -23.14 13.08 4.87
C ARG A 87 -24.51 12.54 4.52
#